data_AF-A0A5M9H4X5-F1
#
_entry.id   AF-A0A5M9H4X5-F1
#
_cell.length_a   1.000
_cell.length_b   1.000
_cell.length_c   1.000
_cell.angle_alpha   90.00
_cell.angle_beta   90.00
_cell.angle_gamma   90.00
#
_symmetry.space_group_name_H-M   'P 1'
#
loop_
_entity.id
_entity.type
_entity.pdbx_description
1 polymer ?
#
loop_
_entity_poly.entity_id
_entity_poly.type
_entity_poly.pdbx_seq_one_letter_code
_entity_poly.pdbx_strand_id
1 'polypeptide(L)'
;MTRIDGYVSKKTIRLWLENYESLAVGDRFPDAPPSFTGPNAQDGKSDGRLNKIVLDQAVKQLPKNMRYIVIARYVVKIPRKRILHKLNIHANEYYKYCDKAVDMLYRIINGDMVGMNQLIKKVEQDLTK
;
A
#
# COMPACT_ATOMS: atom_id res chain seq x y z
N MET A 1 17.87 13.86 -5.04
CA MET A 1 16.58 13.35 -4.50
C MET A 1 16.91 12.21 -3.55
N THR A 2 16.94 12.50 -2.26
CA THR A 2 17.30 11.55 -1.20
C THR A 2 16.17 10.53 -1.07
N ARG A 3 16.38 9.29 -1.55
CA ARG A 3 15.42 8.20 -1.32
C ARG A 3 15.50 7.83 0.15
N ILE A 4 14.38 7.95 0.86
CA ILE A 4 14.26 7.41 2.21
C ILE A 4 14.06 5.91 2.04
N ASP A 5 15.06 5.12 2.39
CA ASP A 5 14.95 3.66 2.38
C ASP A 5 13.79 3.22 3.29
N GLY A 6 12.93 2.34 2.76
CA GLY A 6 11.69 1.91 3.42
C GLY A 6 10.44 2.77 3.15
N TYR A 7 10.55 3.90 2.45
CA TYR A 7 9.39 4.71 2.09
C TYR A 7 8.63 4.16 0.87
N VAL A 8 7.34 3.89 1.03
CA VAL A 8 6.44 3.35 -0.01
C VAL A 8 5.40 4.39 -0.42
N SER A 9 5.36 4.73 -1.70
CA SER A 9 4.38 5.69 -2.23
C SER A 9 2.95 5.12 -2.26
N LYS A 10 1.93 5.99 -2.20
CA LYS A 10 0.52 5.57 -2.40
C LYS A 10 0.29 4.87 -3.74
N LYS A 11 1.00 5.29 -4.80
CA LYS A 11 0.93 4.67 -6.13
C LYS A 11 1.45 3.23 -6.06
N THR A 12 2.54 3.00 -5.34
CA THR A 12 3.10 1.67 -5.10
C THR A 12 2.12 0.79 -4.32
N ILE A 13 1.49 1.30 -3.28
CA ILE A 13 0.49 0.54 -2.49
C ILE A 13 -0.72 0.16 -3.35
N ARG A 14 -1.20 1.08 -4.20
CA ARG A 14 -2.26 0.75 -5.17
C ARG A 14 -1.82 -0.35 -6.12
N LEU A 15 -0.61 -0.27 -6.66
CA LEU A 15 -0.08 -1.31 -7.54
C LEU A 15 0.02 -2.66 -6.83
N TRP A 16 0.48 -2.68 -5.57
CA TRP A 16 0.54 -3.88 -4.76
C TRP A 16 -0.84 -4.50 -4.52
N LEU A 17 -1.86 -3.67 -4.27
CA LEU A 17 -3.25 -4.13 -4.10
C LEU A 17 -3.84 -4.68 -5.41
N GLU A 18 -3.67 -3.98 -6.52
CA GLU A 18 -4.18 -4.42 -7.83
C GLU A 18 -3.49 -5.71 -8.31
N ASN A 19 -2.26 -5.97 -7.84
CA ASN A 19 -1.49 -7.17 -8.19
C ASN A 19 -1.21 -8.09 -6.99
N TYR A 20 -2.16 -8.16 -6.05
CA TYR A 20 -1.98 -8.89 -4.79
C TYR A 20 -1.59 -10.36 -4.98
N GLU A 21 -2.12 -11.04 -6.00
CA GLU A 21 -1.78 -12.44 -6.32
C GLU A 21 -0.34 -12.59 -6.83
N SER A 22 0.14 -11.68 -7.66
CA SER A 22 1.50 -11.71 -8.21
C SER A 22 2.57 -11.51 -7.13
N LEU A 23 2.25 -10.75 -6.07
CA LEU A 23 3.14 -10.61 -4.91
C LEU A 23 3.38 -11.95 -4.18
N ALA A 24 2.41 -12.88 -4.23
CA ALA A 24 2.54 -14.19 -3.59
C ALA A 24 3.52 -15.11 -4.34
N VAL A 25 3.56 -14.99 -5.66
CA VAL A 25 4.45 -15.75 -6.54
C VAL A 25 5.90 -15.25 -6.42
N GLY A 26 6.08 -13.99 -6.03
CA GLY A 26 7.39 -13.35 -5.92
C GLY A 26 7.87 -12.76 -7.24
N ASP A 27 6.98 -12.62 -8.23
CA ASP A 27 7.29 -12.03 -9.51
C ASP A 27 7.63 -10.53 -9.37
N ARG A 28 8.70 -10.11 -10.03
CA ARG A 28 9.02 -8.69 -10.21
C ARG A 28 8.08 -8.12 -11.27
N PHE A 29 7.36 -7.07 -10.93
CA PHE A 29 6.54 -6.35 -11.92
C PHE A 29 7.43 -5.70 -12.98
N PRO A 30 7.05 -5.72 -14.26
CA PRO A 30 7.79 -5.02 -15.32
C PRO A 30 7.85 -3.49 -15.10
N ASP A 31 6.92 -2.93 -14.31
CA ASP A 31 6.86 -1.52 -13.89
C ASP A 31 7.08 -1.33 -12.37
N ALA A 32 7.76 -2.27 -11.70
CA ALA A 32 7.90 -2.27 -10.25
C ALA A 32 8.51 -0.96 -9.71
N PRO A 33 7.79 -0.21 -8.85
CA PRO A 33 8.40 0.82 -8.02
C PRO A 33 9.46 0.17 -7.12
N PRO A 34 10.46 0.95 -6.65
CA PRO A 34 11.55 0.40 -5.84
C PRO A 34 11.00 -0.42 -4.66
N SER A 35 11.51 -1.66 -4.54
CA SER A 35 11.19 -2.61 -3.48
C SER A 35 11.53 -2.04 -2.10
N PHE A 36 10.85 -2.53 -1.06
CA PHE A 36 11.22 -2.24 0.33
C PHE A 36 12.57 -2.94 0.62
N THR A 37 13.68 -2.26 0.40
CA THR A 37 15.01 -2.76 0.75
C THR A 37 15.27 -2.47 2.22
N GLY A 38 15.00 -3.46 3.07
CA GLY A 38 15.57 -3.48 4.42
C GLY A 38 17.10 -3.70 4.35
N PRO A 39 17.85 -3.40 5.43
CA PRO A 39 19.32 -3.43 5.41
C PRO A 39 20.00 -4.79 5.12
N ASN A 40 19.24 -5.86 4.83
CA ASN A 40 19.74 -7.23 4.65
C ASN A 40 19.40 -7.88 3.29
N ALA A 41 19.02 -7.13 2.25
CA ALA A 41 18.69 -7.71 0.94
C ALA A 41 19.94 -8.03 0.09
N GLN A 42 20.75 -9.01 0.50
CA GLN A 42 21.84 -9.57 -0.32
C GLN A 42 21.46 -10.80 -1.15
N ASP A 43 20.26 -11.36 -0.99
CA ASP A 43 19.81 -12.52 -1.77
C ASP A 43 18.68 -12.16 -2.73
N GLY A 44 18.93 -12.30 -4.03
CA GLY A 44 18.02 -11.96 -5.14
C GLY A 44 16.74 -12.82 -5.26
N LYS A 45 16.13 -13.21 -4.14
CA LYS A 45 14.92 -14.07 -4.05
C LYS A 45 13.95 -13.61 -2.96
N SER A 46 13.45 -12.36 -2.92
CA SER A 46 12.54 -12.01 -1.80
C SER A 46 11.72 -10.73 -1.83
N ASP A 47 11.87 -9.83 -2.82
CA ASP A 47 11.20 -8.52 -2.75
C ASP A 47 9.66 -8.59 -2.78
N GLY A 48 9.08 -9.39 -3.67
CA GLY A 48 7.62 -9.51 -3.80
C GLY A 48 6.96 -10.14 -2.57
N ARG A 49 7.61 -11.14 -1.98
CA ARG A 49 7.12 -11.82 -0.76
C ARG A 49 7.19 -10.92 0.46
N LEU A 50 8.26 -10.12 0.59
CA LEU A 50 8.37 -9.14 1.66
C LEU A 50 7.27 -8.07 1.54
N ASN A 51 7.06 -7.52 0.33
CA ASN A 51 5.98 -6.57 0.07
C ASN A 51 4.61 -7.16 0.43
N LYS A 52 4.37 -8.45 0.12
CA LYS A 52 3.15 -9.15 0.52
C LYS A 52 3.00 -9.24 2.04
N ILE A 53 4.05 -9.63 2.76
CA ILE A 53 4.01 -9.77 4.22
C ILE A 53 3.69 -8.42 4.87
N VAL A 54 4.35 -7.35 4.43
CA VAL A 54 4.11 -5.98 4.90
C VAL A 54 2.67 -5.55 4.61
N LEU A 55 2.19 -5.80 3.39
CA LEU A 55 0.81 -5.48 3.01
C LEU A 55 -0.21 -6.29 3.83
N ASP A 56 0.01 -7.59 4.04
CA ASP A 56 -0.88 -8.47 4.81
C ASP A 56 -0.99 -8.01 6.26
N GLN A 57 0.14 -7.61 6.87
CA GLN A 57 0.16 -7.04 8.22
C GLN A 57 -0.58 -5.69 8.27
N ALA A 58 -0.38 -4.82 7.27
CA ALA A 58 -1.07 -3.54 7.21
C ALA A 58 -2.59 -3.71 7.02
N VAL A 59 -3.03 -4.64 6.17
CA VAL A 59 -4.45 -4.95 5.96
C VAL A 59 -5.11 -5.49 7.23
N LYS A 60 -4.40 -6.26 8.05
CA LYS A 60 -4.90 -6.75 9.35
C LYS A 60 -5.18 -5.62 10.34
N GLN A 61 -4.44 -4.52 10.26
CA GLN A 61 -4.60 -3.34 11.13
C GLN A 61 -5.72 -2.40 10.68
N LEU A 62 -6.31 -2.60 9.49
CA LEU A 62 -7.43 -1.78 9.03
C LEU A 62 -8.70 -2.02 9.86
N PRO A 63 -9.53 -0.99 10.06
CA PRO A 63 -10.87 -1.12 10.63
C PRO A 63 -11.72 -2.14 9.85
N LYS A 64 -12.58 -2.89 10.55
CA LYS A 64 -13.34 -4.03 10.02
C LYS A 64 -14.00 -3.77 8.66
N ASN A 65 -14.66 -2.62 8.51
CA ASN A 65 -15.37 -2.25 7.28
C ASN A 65 -14.41 -1.99 6.10
N MET A 66 -13.30 -1.30 6.34
CA MET A 66 -12.28 -1.03 5.32
C MET A 66 -11.50 -2.29 4.94
N ARG A 67 -11.15 -3.10 5.94
CA ARG A 67 -10.52 -4.40 5.73
C ARG A 67 -11.38 -5.30 4.86
N TYR A 68 -12.69 -5.34 5.11
CA TYR A 68 -13.61 -6.13 4.29
C TYR A 68 -13.63 -5.68 2.82
N ILE A 69 -13.69 -4.37 2.58
CA ILE A 69 -13.65 -3.81 1.21
C ILE A 69 -12.35 -4.17 0.50
N VAL A 70 -11.20 -4.01 1.19
CA VAL A 70 -9.89 -4.34 0.65
C VAL A 70 -9.79 -5.82 0.30
N ILE A 71 -10.18 -6.72 1.21
CA ILE A 71 -10.16 -8.17 0.97
C ILE A 71 -11.12 -8.55 -0.15
N ALA A 72 -12.36 -8.06 -0.11
CA ALA A 72 -13.38 -8.38 -1.10
C ALA A 72 -12.96 -7.93 -2.51
N ARG A 73 -12.34 -6.75 -2.63
CA ARG A 73 -11.92 -6.19 -3.92
C ARG A 73 -10.62 -6.83 -4.44
N TYR A 74 -9.58 -6.86 -3.62
CA TYR A 74 -8.21 -7.13 -4.08
C TYR A 74 -7.76 -8.57 -3.88
N VAL A 75 -8.31 -9.26 -2.87
CA VAL A 75 -7.89 -10.64 -2.52
C VAL A 75 -8.85 -11.66 -3.11
N VAL A 76 -10.16 -11.45 -2.91
CA VAL A 76 -11.21 -12.41 -3.35
C VAL A 76 -11.79 -12.04 -4.72
N LYS A 77 -11.54 -10.80 -5.20
CA LYS A 77 -12.04 -10.29 -6.48
C LYS A 77 -13.58 -10.41 -6.64
N ILE A 78 -14.31 -10.13 -5.56
CA ILE A 78 -15.78 -10.14 -5.56
C ILE A 78 -16.30 -9.03 -6.49
N PRO A 79 -17.31 -9.31 -7.34
CA PRO A 79 -17.92 -8.28 -8.18
C PRO A 79 -18.44 -7.09 -7.36
N ARG A 80 -18.10 -5.87 -7.79
CA ARG A 80 -18.49 -4.61 -7.12
C ARG A 80 -19.96 -4.58 -6.73
N LYS A 81 -20.86 -4.99 -7.64
CA LYS A 81 -22.32 -5.02 -7.40
C LYS A 81 -22.70 -5.81 -6.14
N ARG A 82 -22.03 -6.93 -5.88
CA ARG A 82 -22.24 -7.75 -4.68
C ARG A 82 -21.71 -7.07 -3.43
N ILE A 83 -20.56 -6.39 -3.52
CA ILE A 83 -19.98 -5.64 -2.39
C ILE A 83 -20.90 -4.48 -1.98
N LEU A 84 -21.38 -3.69 -2.96
CA LEU A 84 -22.30 -2.58 -2.73
C LEU A 84 -23.59 -3.06 -2.04
N HIS A 85 -24.18 -4.15 -2.57
CA HIS A 85 -25.40 -4.73 -2.00
C HIS A 85 -25.17 -5.29 -0.59
N LYS A 86 -24.04 -5.97 -0.36
CA LYS A 86 -23.74 -6.59 0.94
C LYS A 86 -23.45 -5.55 2.03
N LEU A 87 -22.83 -4.43 1.67
CA LEU A 87 -22.50 -3.35 2.58
C LEU A 87 -23.58 -2.26 2.65
N ASN A 88 -24.60 -2.33 1.79
CA ASN A 88 -25.66 -1.33 1.65
C ASN A 88 -25.10 0.09 1.46
N ILE A 89 -24.11 0.24 0.55
CA ILE A 89 -23.46 1.53 0.25
C ILE A 89 -23.58 1.88 -1.23
N HIS A 90 -23.52 3.17 -1.53
CA HIS A 90 -23.51 3.65 -2.91
C HIS A 90 -22.13 3.51 -3.56
N ALA A 91 -22.10 3.50 -4.89
CA ALA A 91 -20.85 3.43 -5.65
C ALA A 91 -19.86 4.55 -5.27
N ASN A 92 -20.35 5.78 -5.06
CA ASN A 92 -19.51 6.90 -4.67
C ASN A 92 -18.85 6.68 -3.29
N GLU A 93 -19.59 6.15 -2.33
CA GLU A 93 -19.05 5.82 -1.00
C GLU A 93 -18.04 4.68 -1.08
N TYR A 94 -18.29 3.67 -1.91
CA TYR A 94 -17.34 2.58 -2.15
C TYR A 94 -15.97 3.09 -2.63
N TYR A 95 -15.94 4.01 -3.59
CA TYR A 95 -14.68 4.61 -4.05
C TYR A 95 -14.00 5.43 -2.95
N LYS A 96 -14.78 6.23 -2.20
CA LYS A 96 -14.26 6.95 -1.02
C LYS A 96 -13.65 6.00 0.01
N TYR A 97 -14.26 4.84 0.26
CA TYR A 97 -13.71 3.84 1.17
C TYR A 97 -12.45 3.17 0.62
N CYS A 98 -12.38 2.90 -0.69
CA CYS A 98 -11.16 2.39 -1.31
C CYS A 98 -10.00 3.38 -1.18
N ASP A 99 -10.24 4.67 -1.47
CA ASP A 99 -9.21 5.71 -1.35
C ASP A 99 -8.77 5.89 0.11
N LYS A 100 -9.72 5.94 1.06
CA LYS A 100 -9.41 5.99 2.49
C LYS A 100 -8.62 4.77 2.96
N ALA A 101 -8.91 3.58 2.44
CA ALA A 101 -8.18 2.37 2.78
C ALA A 101 -6.73 2.43 2.29
N VAL A 102 -6.50 2.90 1.05
CA VAL A 102 -5.13 3.14 0.52
C VAL A 102 -4.39 4.17 1.36
N ASP A 103 -5.06 5.25 1.75
CA ASP A 103 -4.46 6.30 2.59
C ASP A 103 -4.08 5.79 3.97
N MET A 104 -4.90 4.90 4.55
CA MET A 104 -4.62 4.30 5.84
C MET A 104 -3.50 3.27 5.76
N LEU A 105 -3.49 2.42 4.72
CA LEU A 105 -2.38 1.50 4.44
C LEU A 105 -1.07 2.27 4.24
N TYR A 106 -1.10 3.40 3.54
CA TYR A 106 0.06 4.27 3.38
C TYR A 106 0.60 4.79 4.71
N ARG A 107 -0.27 5.15 5.65
CA ARG A 107 0.14 5.59 6.99
C ARG A 107 0.68 4.42 7.82
N ILE A 108 0.04 3.25 7.77
CA ILE A 108 0.44 2.07 8.53
C ILE A 108 1.80 1.55 8.05
N ILE A 109 2.00 1.44 6.73
CA ILE A 109 3.23 0.88 6.14
C ILE A 109 4.43 1.79 6.37
N ASN A 110 4.24 3.10 6.21
CA ASN A 110 5.34 4.05 6.36
C ASN A 110 5.56 4.48 7.83
N GLY A 111 4.58 4.28 8.71
CA GLY A 111 4.65 4.69 10.12
C GLY A 111 5.11 6.15 10.29
N ASP A 112 6.08 6.36 11.17
CA ASP A 112 6.69 7.67 11.48
C ASP A 112 7.52 8.25 10.33
N MET A 113 7.89 7.44 9.31
CA MET A 113 8.64 7.94 8.14
C MET A 113 7.82 8.94 7.32
N VAL A 114 6.48 8.93 7.43
CA VAL A 114 5.63 9.96 6.82
C VAL A 114 5.92 11.33 7.42
N GLY A 115 6.12 11.41 8.74
CA GLY A 115 6.50 12.64 9.44
C GLY A 115 7.92 13.07 9.10
N MET A 116 8.87 12.14 9.03
CA MET A 116 10.25 12.43 8.62
C MET A 116 10.35 12.95 7.19
N ASN A 117 9.60 12.40 6.23
CA ASN A 117 9.60 12.89 4.86
C ASN A 117 9.02 14.31 4.74
N GLN A 118 8.00 14.63 5.55
CA GLN A 118 7.47 16.00 5.64
C GLN A 118 8.49 16.97 6.24
N LEU A 119 9.23 16.55 7.26
CA LEU A 119 10.32 17.33 7.86
C LEU A 119 11.48 17.56 6.86
N ILE A 120 11.93 16.51 6.17
CA ILE A 120 13.00 16.61 5.16
C ILE A 120 12.59 17.56 4.04
N LYS A 121 11.37 17.43 3.51
CA LYS A 121 10.88 18.36 2.48
C LYS A 121 10.83 19.81 2.95
N LYS A 122 10.47 20.04 4.20
CA LYS A 122 10.41 21.39 4.79
C LYS A 122 11.82 21.97 4.95
N VAL A 123 12.77 21.17 5.40
CA VAL A 123 14.19 21.55 5.51
C VAL A 123 14.81 21.82 4.13
N GLU A 124 14.55 20.98 3.12
CA GLU A 124 15.01 21.19 1.74
C GLU A 124 14.43 22.47 1.12
N GLN A 125 13.17 22.79 1.40
CA GLN A 125 12.52 24.04 0.96
C GLN A 125 13.09 25.29 1.63
N ASP A 126 13.50 25.19 2.90
CA ASP A 126 14.10 26.31 3.63
C ASP A 126 15.59 26.50 3.28
N LEU A 127 16.30 25.45 2.84
CA LEU A 127 17.69 25.51 2.33
C LEU A 127 17.83 26.05 0.90
N THR A 128 16.73 26.15 0.15
CA THR A 128 16.72 26.66 -1.24
C THR A 128 16.19 28.10 -1.35
N LYS A 129 15.95 28.76 -0.21
CA LYS A 129 15.70 30.21 -0.11
C LYS A 129 16.97 30.95 0.29
#